data_AF-A0A9X6ZWI5-F1
#
_entry.id   AF-A0A9X6ZWI5-F1
#
_cell.length_a   1.000
_cell.length_b   1.000
_cell.length_c   1.000
_cell.angle_alpha   90.00
_cell.angle_beta   90.00
_cell.angle_gamma   90.00
#
_symmetry.space_group_name_H-M   'P 1'
#
loop_
_entity.id
_entity.type
_entity.pdbx_description
1 polymer ?
#
loop_
_entity_poly.entity_id
_entity_poly.type
_entity_poly.pdbx_seq_one_letter_code
_entity_poly.pdbx_strand_id
1 'polypeptide(L)'
;MKITLNGSEKTLNDACPLCSGTGMILNGWTGRMCDCQKKQSEIARLKNAMIPEEFEEARFKNYIRHTDMQKKMFNSMMEYLKKFNEIRDTKRNSFGYIATYGEGRLKALSINERVEKMKLHNNYGLGKTHLQIAAARWIIQNVQTVNKDIVN
;
A
#
# COMPACT_ATOMS: atom_id res chain seq x y z
N MET A 1 37.66 4.18 45.56
CA MET A 1 38.10 3.62 44.26
C MET A 1 37.14 4.13 43.20
N LYS A 2 37.51 5.22 42.52
CA LYS A 2 36.70 5.84 41.46
C LYS A 2 37.05 5.14 40.15
N ILE A 3 36.10 4.41 39.57
CA ILE A 3 36.26 3.89 38.22
C ILE A 3 35.83 5.02 37.28
N THR A 4 36.81 5.79 36.82
CA THR A 4 36.62 6.75 35.75
C THR A 4 36.70 5.99 34.44
N LEU A 5 35.57 5.72 33.80
CA LEU A 5 35.55 5.29 32.42
C LEU A 5 35.68 6.55 31.54
N ASN A 6 36.90 6.81 31.09
CA ASN A 6 37.17 7.75 30.01
C ASN A 6 36.50 7.23 28.74
N GLY A 7 35.27 7.66 28.49
CA GLY A 7 34.60 7.47 27.20
C GLY A 7 35.29 8.34 26.16
N SER A 8 36.27 7.74 25.48
CA SER A 8 37.04 8.34 24.40
C SER A 8 36.12 8.84 23.28
N GLU A 9 36.47 10.05 22.84
CA GLU A 9 36.12 10.78 21.63
C GLU A 9 35.41 10.01 20.50
N LYS A 10 34.37 10.67 19.99
CA LYS A 10 33.67 10.48 18.71
C LYS A 10 34.49 9.76 17.64
N THR A 11 34.03 8.57 17.26
CA THR A 11 34.24 8.03 15.90
C THR A 11 32.90 8.01 15.18
N LEU A 12 32.66 8.99 14.30
CA LEU A 12 31.67 8.85 13.23
C LEU A 12 32.07 7.63 12.40
N ASN A 13 31.30 6.55 12.43
CA ASN A 13 31.44 5.48 11.44
C ASN A 13 30.10 5.23 10.74
N ASP A 14 29.97 5.97 9.64
CA ASP A 14 28.86 6.10 8.69
C ASP A 14 28.70 4.88 7.75
N ALA A 15 28.41 3.70 8.29
CA ALA A 15 28.34 2.50 7.46
C ALA A 15 26.93 2.21 6.90
N CYS A 16 26.58 2.86 5.79
CA CYS A 16 25.89 2.21 4.66
C CYS A 16 26.10 3.01 3.36
N PRO A 17 27.10 2.67 2.54
CA PRO A 17 27.19 3.08 1.15
C PRO A 17 26.58 2.03 0.20
N LEU A 18 25.51 1.38 0.67
CA LEU A 18 24.69 0.33 0.04
C LEU A 18 24.91 -1.13 0.46
N CYS A 19 25.72 -1.40 1.48
CA CYS A 19 25.47 -2.43 2.51
C CYS A 19 26.71 -2.88 3.29
N SER A 20 27.88 -2.25 3.13
CA SER A 20 29.02 -2.53 4.01
C SER A 20 28.82 -1.89 5.39
N GLY A 21 27.80 -2.41 6.07
CA GLY A 21 27.25 -2.12 7.39
C GLY A 21 25.95 -2.90 7.68
N THR A 22 25.76 -4.08 7.07
CA THR A 22 24.77 -5.15 7.40
C THR A 22 23.28 -4.82 7.47
N GLY A 23 22.85 -3.63 7.04
CA GLY A 23 21.43 -3.26 6.96
C GLY A 23 20.93 -2.37 8.10
N MET A 24 21.73 -2.14 9.14
CA MET A 24 21.41 -1.30 10.28
C MET A 24 22.49 -0.25 10.50
N ILE A 25 22.08 1.01 10.53
CA ILE A 25 22.95 2.17 10.82
C ILE A 25 22.78 2.51 12.30
N LEU A 26 23.89 2.49 13.04
CA LEU A 26 23.91 2.80 14.48
C LEU A 26 24.27 4.28 14.70
N ASN A 27 23.58 4.92 15.64
CA ASN A 27 23.87 6.26 16.14
C ASN A 27 23.82 6.23 17.68
N GLY A 28 24.99 6.00 18.29
CA GLY A 28 25.11 5.74 19.73
C GLY A 28 24.30 4.50 20.15
N TRP A 29 23.34 4.70 21.05
CA TRP A 29 22.45 3.65 21.57
C TRP A 29 21.22 3.36 20.69
N THR A 30 21.05 4.09 19.59
CA THR A 30 19.89 3.91 18.68
C THR A 30 20.33 3.31 17.35
N GLY A 31 19.46 2.52 16.73
CA GLY A 31 19.69 1.92 15.40
C GLY A 31 18.52 2.18 14.47
N ARG A 32 18.82 2.43 13.18
CA ARG A 32 17.80 2.52 12.11
C ARG A 32 18.16 1.60 10.95
N MET A 33 17.15 1.08 10.27
CA MET A 33 17.40 0.33 9.03
C MET A 33 17.92 1.25 7.92
N CYS A 34 18.90 0.78 7.16
CA CYS A 34 19.40 1.46 5.97
C CYS A 34 18.42 1.31 4.80
N ASP A 35 18.59 2.11 3.74
CA ASP A 35 17.63 2.14 2.63
C ASP A 35 17.66 0.85 1.79
N CYS A 36 18.79 0.13 1.74
CA CYS A 36 18.83 -1.20 1.13
C CYS A 36 17.91 -2.18 1.83
N GLN A 37 17.93 -2.19 3.17
CA GLN A 37 17.11 -3.09 3.97
C GLN A 37 15.63 -2.72 3.91
N LYS A 38 15.31 -1.41 3.88
CA LYS A 38 13.93 -0.94 3.64
C LYS A 38 13.42 -1.41 2.29
N LYS A 39 14.22 -1.27 1.22
CA LYS A 39 13.87 -1.72 -0.12
C LYS A 39 13.64 -3.23 -0.17
N GLN A 40 14.52 -4.03 0.42
CA GLN A 40 14.33 -5.48 0.49
C GLN A 40 13.07 -5.86 1.27
N SER A 41 12.80 -5.19 2.40
CA SER A 41 11.58 -5.38 3.18
C SER A 41 10.31 -5.01 2.39
N GLU A 42 10.33 -3.92 1.61
CA GLU A 42 9.23 -3.56 0.72
C GLU A 42 9.00 -4.62 -0.38
N ILE A 43 10.06 -5.08 -1.03
CA ILE A 43 9.99 -6.14 -2.05
C ILE A 43 9.42 -7.42 -1.45
N ALA A 44 9.90 -7.83 -0.27
CA ALA A 44 9.42 -9.01 0.42
C ALA A 44 7.94 -8.89 0.80
N ARG A 45 7.51 -7.74 1.35
CA ARG A 45 6.10 -7.49 1.69
C ARG A 45 5.20 -7.51 0.46
N LEU A 46 5.65 -6.95 -0.65
CA LEU A 46 4.91 -6.98 -1.91
C LEU A 46 4.82 -8.41 -2.49
N LYS A 47 5.92 -9.17 -2.47
CA LYS A 47 5.96 -10.57 -2.90
C LYS A 47 5.01 -11.44 -2.06
N ASN A 48 4.95 -11.19 -0.76
CA ASN A 48 4.09 -11.92 0.17
C ASN A 48 2.63 -11.43 0.16
N ALA A 49 2.31 -10.33 -0.53
CA ALA A 49 0.95 -9.79 -0.60
C ALA A 49 0.05 -10.54 -1.61
N MET A 50 0.54 -11.62 -2.22
CA MET A 50 -0.19 -12.43 -3.22
C MET A 50 -0.79 -11.59 -4.35
N ILE A 51 -0.09 -10.53 -4.76
CA ILE A 51 -0.49 -9.70 -5.90
C ILE A 51 -0.28 -10.53 -7.17
N PRO A 52 -1.31 -10.75 -8.00
CA PRO A 52 -1.15 -11.46 -9.27
C PRO A 52 -0.19 -10.74 -10.22
N GLU A 53 0.54 -11.49 -11.05
CA GLU A 53 1.56 -10.98 -11.97
C GLU A 53 1.01 -9.92 -12.93
N GLU A 54 -0.23 -10.08 -13.40
CA GLU A 54 -0.89 -9.13 -14.30
C GLU A 54 -1.13 -7.74 -13.67
N PHE A 55 -0.99 -7.63 -12.34
CA PHE A 55 -1.11 -6.37 -11.61
C PHE A 55 0.20 -5.95 -10.93
N GLU A 56 1.33 -6.59 -11.25
CA GLU A 56 2.63 -6.25 -10.68
C GLU A 56 2.98 -4.77 -10.90
N GLU A 57 2.59 -4.20 -12.04
CA GLU A 57 2.78 -2.80 -12.41
C GLU A 57 1.60 -1.88 -12.12
N ALA A 58 0.58 -2.35 -11.39
CA ALA A 58 -0.54 -1.50 -11.00
C ALA A 58 -0.08 -0.39 -10.03
N ARG A 59 -0.17 0.88 -10.46
CA ARG A 59 0.18 2.07 -9.67
C ARG A 59 -0.90 3.15 -9.83
N PHE A 60 -0.95 4.11 -8.92
CA PHE A 60 -1.85 5.27 -9.12
C PHE A 60 -1.48 6.10 -10.36
N LYS A 61 -0.17 6.23 -10.65
CA LYS A 61 0.33 7.02 -11.79
C LYS A 61 -0.13 6.50 -13.16
N ASN A 62 -0.34 5.19 -13.29
CA ASN A 62 -0.73 4.56 -14.56
C ASN A 62 -2.19 4.06 -14.55
N TYR A 63 -3.00 4.49 -13.59
CA TYR A 63 -4.43 4.23 -13.61
C TYR A 63 -5.14 5.11 -14.66
N ILE A 64 -5.92 4.48 -15.53
CA ILE A 64 -6.69 5.13 -16.60
C ILE A 64 -7.85 5.94 -16.02
N ARG A 65 -8.00 7.19 -16.46
CA ARG A 65 -8.98 8.17 -15.95
C ARG A 65 -9.76 8.89 -17.06
N HIS A 66 -10.09 8.17 -18.13
CA HIS A 66 -10.77 8.74 -19.31
C HIS A 66 -12.23 9.08 -19.03
N THR A 67 -12.92 8.31 -18.20
CA THR A 67 -14.34 8.53 -17.87
C THR A 67 -14.52 9.19 -16.52
N ASP A 68 -15.65 9.88 -16.32
CA ASP A 68 -15.96 10.51 -15.04
C ASP A 68 -16.13 9.49 -13.91
N MET A 69 -16.59 8.28 -14.23
CA MET A 69 -16.65 7.18 -13.26
C MET A 69 -15.24 6.76 -12.79
N GLN A 70 -14.27 6.64 -13.71
CA GLN A 70 -12.88 6.33 -13.35
C GLN A 70 -12.26 7.44 -12.49
N LYS A 71 -12.49 8.71 -12.83
CA LYS A 71 -12.05 9.85 -12.02
C LYS A 71 -12.67 9.81 -10.61
N LYS A 72 -13.98 9.54 -10.53
CA LYS A 72 -14.69 9.43 -9.24
C LYS A 72 -14.15 8.29 -8.39
N MET A 73 -13.93 7.12 -8.98
CA MET A 73 -13.31 5.99 -8.30
C MET A 73 -11.93 6.39 -7.76
N PHE A 74 -11.04 6.90 -8.63
CA PHE A 74 -9.72 7.36 -8.20
C PHE A 74 -9.78 8.32 -7.01
N ASN A 75 -10.63 9.35 -7.09
CA ASN A 75 -10.78 10.34 -6.02
C ASN A 75 -11.26 9.70 -4.71
N SER A 76 -12.27 8.83 -4.76
CA SER A 76 -12.77 8.14 -3.57
C SER A 76 -11.72 7.24 -2.90
N MET A 77 -10.85 6.59 -3.70
CA MET A 77 -9.72 5.82 -3.16
C MET A 77 -8.71 6.74 -2.47
N MET A 78 -8.37 7.88 -3.06
CA MET A 78 -7.46 8.85 -2.46
C MET A 78 -8.03 9.42 -1.16
N GLU A 79 -9.33 9.69 -1.10
CA GLU A 79 -10.01 10.13 0.14
C GLU A 79 -9.97 9.06 1.23
N TYR A 80 -10.17 7.80 0.87
CA TYR A 80 -10.03 6.68 1.80
C TYR A 80 -8.60 6.58 2.34
N LEU A 81 -7.58 6.62 1.47
CA LEU A 81 -6.18 6.51 1.88
C LEU A 81 -5.72 7.66 2.79
N LYS A 82 -6.24 8.89 2.58
CA LYS A 82 -5.99 10.02 3.48
C LYS A 82 -6.41 9.74 4.92
N LYS A 83 -7.53 9.02 5.10
CA LYS A 83 -8.11 8.68 6.41
C LYS A 83 -7.60 7.35 6.96
N PHE A 84 -6.87 6.57 6.17
CA PHE A 84 -6.57 5.17 6.48
C PHE A 84 -5.86 5.02 7.84
N ASN A 85 -4.88 5.87 8.14
CA ASN A 85 -4.17 5.80 9.42
C ASN A 85 -5.07 6.01 10.64
N GLU A 86 -6.12 6.81 10.52
CA GLU A 86 -7.09 7.08 11.59
C GLU A 86 -8.06 5.91 11.77
N ILE A 87 -8.45 5.27 10.67
CA ILE A 87 -9.51 4.25 10.68
C ILE A 87 -8.96 2.82 10.76
N ARG A 88 -7.67 2.57 10.48
CA ARG A 88 -7.12 1.21 10.32
C ARG A 88 -7.35 0.28 11.51
N ASP A 89 -7.34 0.82 12.73
CA ASP A 89 -7.53 0.07 13.99
C ASP A 89 -9.02 -0.02 14.41
N THR A 90 -9.94 0.45 13.57
CA THR A 90 -11.40 0.44 13.85
C THR A 90 -12.10 -0.72 13.14
N LYS A 91 -13.30 -1.08 13.63
CA LYS A 91 -14.17 -2.07 12.95
C LYS A 91 -14.67 -1.60 11.57
N ARG A 92 -14.63 -0.30 11.28
CA ARG A 92 -15.14 0.31 10.04
C ARG A 92 -14.00 0.90 9.23
N ASN A 93 -13.12 0.02 8.77
CA ASN A 93 -11.88 0.40 8.07
C ASN A 93 -11.84 -0.08 6.61
N SER A 94 -12.89 -0.75 6.13
CA SER A 94 -12.91 -1.37 4.81
C SER A 94 -13.34 -0.40 3.70
N PHE A 95 -12.85 -0.62 2.49
CA PHE A 95 -13.22 0.11 1.29
C PHE A 95 -13.59 -0.86 0.15
N GLY A 96 -14.65 -0.55 -0.59
CA GLY A 96 -15.08 -1.38 -1.71
C GLY A 96 -15.88 -0.61 -2.76
N TYR A 97 -15.73 -1.01 -4.02
CA TYR A 97 -16.57 -0.56 -5.12
C TYR A 97 -17.67 -1.57 -5.37
N ILE A 98 -18.92 -1.11 -5.27
CA ILE A 98 -20.11 -1.93 -5.54
C ILE A 98 -20.72 -1.46 -6.85
N ALA A 99 -20.92 -2.40 -7.79
CA ALA A 99 -21.57 -2.12 -9.05
C ALA A 99 -23.08 -1.95 -8.85
N THR A 100 -23.67 -0.92 -9.46
CA THR A 100 -25.13 -0.73 -9.46
C THR A 100 -25.86 -1.94 -10.06
N TYR A 101 -25.28 -2.52 -11.12
CA TYR A 101 -25.76 -3.73 -11.78
C TYR A 101 -24.64 -4.77 -11.83
N GLY A 102 -24.63 -5.65 -10.82
CA GLY A 102 -23.68 -6.77 -10.74
C GLY A 102 -24.00 -7.90 -11.72
N GLU A 103 -23.05 -8.81 -11.87
CA GLU A 103 -23.15 -9.94 -12.80
C GLU A 103 -24.39 -10.82 -12.57
N GLY A 104 -24.73 -11.12 -11.32
CA GLY A 104 -25.93 -11.91 -11.00
C GLY A 104 -27.23 -11.25 -11.51
N ARG A 105 -27.36 -9.93 -11.34
CA ARG A 105 -28.51 -9.17 -11.87
C ARG A 105 -28.51 -9.12 -13.38
N LEU A 106 -27.35 -9.01 -14.02
CA LEU A 106 -27.23 -9.05 -15.49
C LEU A 106 -27.56 -10.42 -16.08
N LYS A 107 -27.19 -11.51 -15.40
CA LYS A 107 -27.48 -12.89 -15.82
C LYS A 107 -28.96 -13.26 -15.74
N ALA A 108 -29.73 -12.59 -14.86
CA ALA A 108 -31.16 -12.80 -14.71
C ALA A 108 -32.01 -12.09 -15.79
N LEU A 109 -31.41 -11.20 -16.58
CA LEU A 109 -32.10 -10.45 -17.65
C LEU A 109 -32.09 -11.22 -18.98
N SER A 110 -33.05 -10.90 -19.85
CA SER A 110 -32.99 -11.34 -21.24
C SER A 110 -31.75 -10.76 -21.96
N ILE A 111 -31.34 -11.37 -23.07
CA ILE A 111 -30.15 -10.95 -23.83
C ILE A 111 -30.23 -9.46 -24.21
N ASN A 112 -31.39 -9.00 -24.70
CA ASN A 112 -31.59 -7.62 -25.14
C ASN A 112 -31.49 -6.63 -23.97
N GLU A 113 -32.16 -6.94 -22.85
CA GLU A 113 -32.11 -6.09 -21.65
C GLU A 113 -30.72 -6.06 -21.02
N ARG A 114 -30.01 -7.20 -21.03
CA ARG A 114 -28.63 -7.28 -20.55
C ARG A 114 -27.72 -6.35 -21.34
N VAL A 115 -27.83 -6.34 -22.66
CA VAL A 115 -27.03 -5.45 -23.53
C VAL A 115 -27.31 -3.98 -23.19
N GLU A 116 -28.57 -3.60 -23.07
CA GLU A 116 -28.97 -2.22 -22.71
C GLU A 116 -28.47 -1.82 -21.32
N LYS A 117 -28.59 -2.71 -20.33
CA LYS A 117 -28.08 -2.46 -18.97
C LYS A 117 -26.55 -2.42 -18.92
N MET A 118 -25.84 -3.20 -19.73
CA MET A 118 -24.37 -3.13 -19.81
C MET A 118 -23.89 -1.82 -20.43
N LYS A 119 -24.60 -1.28 -21.44
CA LYS A 119 -24.32 0.04 -22.01
C LYS A 119 -24.55 1.15 -20.98
N LEU A 120 -25.68 1.11 -20.28
CA LEU A 120 -26.07 2.13 -19.31
C LEU A 120 -25.21 2.09 -18.03
N HIS A 121 -24.88 0.90 -17.56
CA HIS A 121 -24.11 0.67 -16.34
C HIS A 121 -22.80 -0.05 -16.69
N ASN A 122 -21.90 0.65 -17.38
CA ASN A 122 -20.59 0.11 -17.72
C ASN A 122 -19.75 -0.13 -16.46
N ASN A 123 -19.86 -1.34 -15.91
CA ASN A 123 -19.16 -1.76 -14.70
C ASN A 123 -17.86 -2.52 -15.02
N TYR A 124 -17.58 -2.80 -16.30
CA TYR A 124 -16.41 -3.57 -16.76
C TYR A 124 -15.28 -2.64 -17.22
N GLY A 125 -14.04 -3.11 -17.13
CA GLY A 125 -12.88 -2.33 -17.61
C GLY A 125 -12.56 -1.03 -16.85
N LEU A 126 -13.29 -0.72 -15.76
CA LEU A 126 -13.04 0.49 -14.96
C LEU A 126 -11.74 0.44 -14.12
N GLY A 127 -11.01 -0.68 -14.13
CA GLY A 127 -9.77 -0.84 -13.36
C GLY A 127 -9.97 -0.85 -11.83
N LYS A 128 -11.08 -1.44 -11.35
CA LYS A 128 -11.36 -1.61 -9.89
C LYS A 128 -10.19 -2.32 -9.18
N THR A 129 -9.79 -3.47 -9.71
CA THR A 129 -8.69 -4.29 -9.18
C THR A 129 -7.37 -3.54 -9.22
N HIS A 130 -7.09 -2.80 -10.31
CA HIS A 130 -5.91 -1.93 -10.42
C HIS A 130 -5.85 -0.93 -9.27
N LEU A 131 -6.94 -0.22 -8.97
CA LEU A 131 -6.97 0.73 -7.87
C LEU A 131 -6.79 0.07 -6.51
N GLN A 132 -7.41 -1.08 -6.26
CA GLN A 132 -7.27 -1.82 -5.01
C GLN A 132 -5.82 -2.27 -4.79
N ILE A 133 -5.16 -2.77 -5.83
CA ILE A 133 -3.77 -3.19 -5.75
C ILE A 133 -2.85 -1.98 -5.60
N ALA A 134 -3.06 -0.91 -6.37
CA ALA A 134 -2.30 0.33 -6.19
C ALA A 134 -2.42 0.89 -4.76
N ALA A 135 -3.61 0.81 -4.15
CA ALA A 135 -3.85 1.20 -2.77
C ALA A 135 -3.14 0.29 -1.77
N ALA A 136 -3.24 -1.04 -1.93
CA ALA A 136 -2.53 -2.00 -1.09
C ALA A 136 -1.01 -1.76 -1.11
N ARG A 137 -0.44 -1.54 -2.30
CA ARG A 137 0.98 -1.20 -2.47
C ARG A 137 1.33 0.09 -1.75
N TRP A 138 0.52 1.13 -1.91
CA TRP A 138 0.74 2.41 -1.24
C TRP A 138 0.70 2.25 0.28
N ILE A 139 -0.23 1.46 0.82
CA ILE A 139 -0.32 1.16 2.26
C ILE A 139 0.95 0.45 2.74
N ILE A 140 1.39 -0.61 2.05
CA ILE A 140 2.60 -1.37 2.40
C ILE A 140 3.83 -0.46 2.48
N GLN A 141 3.94 0.51 1.56
CA GLN A 141 5.08 1.41 1.44
C GLN A 141 5.02 2.60 2.42
N ASN A 142 3.85 3.15 2.69
CA ASN A 142 3.71 4.44 3.39
C ASN A 142 3.18 4.30 4.83
N VAL A 143 2.55 3.19 5.17
CA VAL A 143 1.97 2.97 6.50
C VAL A 143 2.90 2.11 7.32
N GLN A 144 3.55 2.71 8.32
CA GLN A 144 4.37 1.96 9.28
C GLN A 144 3.46 1.12 10.17
N THR A 145 3.67 -0.20 10.16
CA THR A 145 3.16 -1.12 11.17
C THR A 145 4.09 -1.08 12.37
N VAL A 146 3.82 -0.20 13.33
CA VAL A 146 4.51 -0.26 14.63
C VAL A 146 3.85 -1.40 15.40
N ASN A 147 4.60 -2.46 15.71
CA ASN A 147 4.12 -3.50 16.63
C ASN A 147 3.95 -2.85 18.00
N LYS A 148 2.70 -2.58 18.40
CA LYS A 148 2.38 -2.00 19.71
C LYS A 148 2.73 -2.98 20.86
N ASP A 149 2.85 -4.27 20.55
CA ASP A 149 3.15 -5.32 21.54
C ASP A 149 4.62 -5.38 22.00
N ILE A 150 5.51 -4.53 21.45
CA ILE A 150 6.92 -4.44 21.86
C ILE A 150 7.15 -3.22 22.78
N VAL A 151 6.13 -2.39 23.01
CA VAL A 151 6.26 -1.09 23.72
C VAL A 151 5.55 -1.07 25.08
N ASN A 152 5.10 -2.22 25.59
CA ASN A 152 4.55 -2.36 26.95
C ASN A 152 5.32 -3.40 27.75
#